data_AF-A0A7J7K145-F1
#
_entry.id   AF-A0A7J7K145-F1
#
_cell.length_a   1.000
_cell.length_b   1.000
_cell.length_c   1.000
_cell.angle_alpha   90.00
_cell.angle_beta   90.00
_cell.angle_gamma   90.00
#
_symmetry.space_group_name_H-M   'P 1'
#
loop_
_entity.id
_entity.type
_entity.pdbx_description
1 polymer ?
#
loop_
_entity_poly.entity_id
_entity_poly.type
_entity_poly.pdbx_seq_one_letter_code
_entity_poly.pdbx_strand_id
1 'polypeptide(L)'
;MTQRAEHFTIMRRKPIAGYDISFLITNFHMEQMYKHKLVDFIINFMEEIDKEISDLKLSVNTRQEYVLQNFSKDFNLLCSCHPSSLLISFHDYS
;
A
#
# COMPACT_ATOMS: atom_id res chain seq x y z
N MET A 1 9.21 0.01 -5.02
CA MET A 1 8.56 0.43 -6.28
C MET A 1 9.52 0.73 -7.43
N THR A 2 10.80 1.06 -7.18
CA THR A 2 11.78 1.33 -8.25
C THR A 2 12.14 0.12 -9.13
N GLN A 3 11.92 -1.12 -8.67
CA GLN A 3 12.17 -2.34 -9.45
C GLN A 3 11.18 -2.58 -10.61
N ARG A 4 10.00 -1.95 -10.63
CA ARG A 4 9.04 -2.09 -11.75
C ARG A 4 9.31 -1.14 -12.92
N ALA A 5 10.19 -0.15 -12.77
CA ALA A 5 10.47 0.84 -13.81
C ALA A 5 11.14 0.23 -15.05
N GLU A 6 11.75 -0.96 -14.95
CA GLU A 6 12.30 -1.68 -16.12
C GLU A 6 11.23 -2.20 -17.07
N HIS A 7 10.01 -2.46 -16.56
CA HIS A 7 8.88 -2.89 -17.39
C HIS A 7 8.24 -1.71 -18.15
N PHE A 8 8.44 -0.49 -17.66
CA PHE A 8 7.83 0.73 -18.20
C PHE A 8 8.90 1.66 -18.78
N THR A 9 9.16 1.55 -20.09
CA THR A 9 10.22 2.26 -20.83
C THR A 9 10.18 3.79 -20.66
N ILE A 10 9.02 4.37 -20.36
CA ILE A 10 8.78 5.81 -20.20
C ILE A 10 8.97 6.35 -18.77
N MET A 11 9.18 5.49 -17.77
CA MET A 11 9.34 5.96 -16.38
C MET A 11 10.79 6.33 -16.04
N ARG A 12 10.96 7.43 -15.30
CA ARG A 12 12.27 7.85 -14.81
C ARG A 12 12.62 7.09 -13.53
N ARG A 13 13.83 6.50 -13.46
CA ARG A 13 14.32 5.75 -12.27
C ARG A 13 14.39 6.59 -10.99
N LYS A 14 14.57 7.90 -11.14
CA LYS A 14 14.59 8.87 -10.04
C LYS A 14 13.60 9.99 -10.36
N PRO A 15 12.62 10.27 -9.48
CA PRO A 15 11.72 11.39 -9.69
C PRO A 15 12.45 12.73 -9.55
N ILE A 16 11.83 13.81 -10.03
CA ILE A 16 12.27 15.18 -9.81
C ILE A 16 11.99 15.54 -8.33
N ALA A 17 12.82 16.39 -7.74
CA ALA A 17 12.62 16.82 -6.35
C ALA A 17 11.24 17.49 -6.20
N GLY A 18 10.48 17.07 -5.18
CA GLY A 18 9.12 17.57 -4.93
C GLY A 18 8.01 16.82 -5.67
N TYR A 19 8.33 15.76 -6.42
CA TYR A 19 7.36 14.89 -7.07
C TYR A 19 7.58 13.43 -6.69
N ASP A 20 6.50 12.67 -6.57
CA ASP A 20 6.56 11.24 -6.27
C ASP A 20 6.91 10.40 -7.51
N ILE A 21 6.44 10.83 -8.69
CA ILE A 21 6.59 10.11 -9.96
C ILE A 21 7.01 11.09 -11.06
N SER A 22 7.85 10.65 -11.99
CA SER A 22 8.24 11.46 -13.15
C SER A 22 8.37 10.58 -14.40
N PHE A 23 7.82 11.07 -15.52
CA PHE A 23 7.93 10.43 -16.83
C PHE A 23 9.02 11.07 -17.67
N LEU A 24 9.72 10.26 -18.47
CA LEU A 24 10.68 10.72 -19.47
C LEU A 24 10.21 10.25 -20.85
N ILE A 25 9.73 11.20 -21.66
CA ILE A 25 9.25 10.92 -23.02
C ILE A 25 10.33 11.32 -24.02
N THR A 26 11.09 10.34 -24.52
CA THR A 26 12.02 10.52 -25.65
C THR A 26 11.34 10.31 -27.01
N ASN A 27 11.99 10.74 -28.11
CA ASN A 27 11.50 10.57 -29.47
C ASN A 27 11.15 9.11 -29.83
N PHE A 28 11.92 8.13 -29.34
CA PHE A 28 11.65 6.70 -29.57
C PHE A 28 10.26 6.26 -29.12
N HIS A 29 9.68 6.86 -28.07
CA HIS A 29 8.34 6.51 -27.62
C HIS A 29 7.25 7.04 -28.56
N MET A 30 7.51 8.17 -29.23
CA MET A 30 6.61 8.76 -30.23
C MET A 30 6.68 8.02 -31.57
N GLU A 31 7.81 7.37 -31.86
CA GLU A 31 7.97 6.50 -33.04
C GLU A 31 7.34 5.12 -32.83
N GLN A 32 7.42 4.56 -31.61
CA GLN A 32 6.81 3.27 -31.26
C GLN A 32 5.31 3.35 -30.99
N MET A 33 4.82 4.46 -30.45
CA MET A 33 3.41 4.66 -30.09
C MET A 33 2.88 5.97 -30.64
N TYR A 34 1.70 5.94 -31.27
CA TYR A 34 1.02 7.15 -31.70
C TYR A 34 0.71 8.06 -30.51
N LYS A 35 0.77 9.38 -30.72
CA LYS A 35 0.54 10.41 -29.68
C LYS A 35 -0.70 10.18 -28.81
N HIS A 36 -1.80 9.70 -29.40
CA HIS A 36 -3.05 9.46 -28.67
C HIS A 36 -2.93 8.30 -27.68
N LYS A 37 -2.24 7.22 -28.07
CA LYS A 37 -1.99 6.07 -27.19
C LYS A 37 -1.12 6.41 -26.01
N LEU A 38 -0.16 7.34 -26.18
CA LEU A 38 0.68 7.77 -25.09
C LEU A 38 -0.10 8.59 -24.05
N VAL A 39 -1.05 9.42 -24.51
CA VAL A 39 -1.96 10.15 -23.62
C VAL A 39 -2.88 9.18 -22.88
N ASP A 40 -3.52 8.26 -23.60
CA ASP A 40 -4.39 7.23 -23.00
C ASP A 40 -3.63 6.40 -21.95
N PHE A 41 -2.37 6.04 -22.24
CA PHE A 41 -1.51 5.32 -21.31
C PHE A 41 -1.28 6.10 -20.00
N ILE A 42 -0.96 7.39 -20.09
CA ILE A 42 -0.70 8.21 -18.90
C ILE A 42 -1.95 8.33 -18.04
N ILE A 43 -3.12 8.53 -18.64
CA ILE A 43 -4.41 8.61 -17.93
C ILE A 43 -4.68 7.29 -17.20
N ASN A 44 -4.63 6.16 -17.92
CA ASN A 44 -4.87 4.84 -17.35
C ASN A 44 -3.88 4.53 -16.20
N PHE A 45 -2.62 4.91 -16.35
CA PHE A 45 -1.61 4.69 -15.32
C PHE A 45 -1.88 5.47 -14.03
N MET A 46 -2.36 6.71 -14.12
CA MET A 46 -2.76 7.48 -12.94
C MET A 46 -3.97 6.85 -12.24
N GLU A 47 -4.97 6.40 -13.01
CA GLU A 47 -6.15 5.73 -12.46
C GLU A 47 -5.80 4.39 -11.76
N GLU A 48 -4.91 3.60 -12.36
CA GLU A 48 -4.47 2.32 -11.78
C GLU A 48 -3.72 2.49 -10.46
N ILE A 49 -2.83 3.49 -10.36
CA ILE A 49 -2.09 3.78 -9.12
C ILE A 49 -3.03 4.23 -8.02
N ASP A 50 -3.96 5.14 -8.31
CA ASP A 50 -4.92 5.63 -7.31
C ASP A 50 -5.79 4.49 -6.78
N LYS A 51 -6.19 3.57 -7.66
CA LYS A 51 -6.92 2.37 -7.27
C LYS A 51 -6.07 1.42 -6.41
N GLU A 52 -4.84 1.10 -6.83
CA GLU A 52 -3.94 0.21 -6.08
C GLU A 52 -3.65 0.76 -4.67
N ILE A 53 -3.42 2.07 -4.54
CA ILE A 53 -3.21 2.72 -3.24
C ILE A 53 -4.47 2.63 -2.37
N SER A 54 -5.65 2.84 -2.96
CA SER A 54 -6.93 2.77 -2.25
C SER A 54 -7.20 1.35 -1.75
N ASP A 55 -7.00 0.34 -2.59
CA ASP A 55 -7.16 -1.07 -2.24
C ASP A 55 -6.18 -1.49 -1.14
N LEU A 56 -4.92 -1.05 -1.23
CA LEU A 56 -3.92 -1.30 -0.19
C LEU A 56 -4.32 -0.69 1.15
N LYS A 57 -4.79 0.57 1.17
CA LYS A 57 -5.29 1.22 2.39
C LYS A 57 -6.43 0.45 3.03
N LEU A 58 -7.41 0.02 2.23
CA LEU A 58 -8.53 -0.79 2.72
C LEU A 58 -8.07 -2.14 3.29
N SER A 59 -7.11 -2.79 2.62
CA SER A 59 -6.55 -4.07 3.09
C SER A 59 -5.83 -3.95 4.44
N VAL A 60 -5.17 -2.82 4.70
CA VAL A 60 -4.49 -2.56 5.97
C VAL A 60 -5.51 -2.25 7.06
N ASN A 61 -6.49 -1.40 6.77
CA ASN A 61 -7.54 -1.02 7.73
C ASN A 61 -8.36 -2.23 8.17
N THR A 62 -8.78 -3.07 7.23
CA THR A 62 -9.53 -4.31 7.54
C THR A 62 -8.73 -5.29 8.39
N ARG A 63 -7.43 -5.45 8.10
CA ARG A 63 -6.53 -6.28 8.95
C ARG A 63 -6.34 -5.69 10.33
N GLN A 64 -6.21 -4.37 10.44
CA GLN A 64 -6.10 -3.69 11.73
C GLN A 64 -7.37 -3.89 12.57
N GLU A 65 -8.55 -3.74 11.96
CA GLU A 65 -9.83 -4.01 12.62
C GLU A 65 -9.96 -5.47 13.08
N TYR A 66 -9.54 -6.43 12.25
CA TYR A 66 -9.52 -7.85 12.61
C TYR A 66 -8.66 -8.12 13.86
N VAL A 67 -7.44 -7.56 13.89
CA VAL A 67 -6.53 -7.68 15.03
C VAL A 67 -7.14 -7.06 16.30
N LEU A 68 -7.74 -5.87 16.19
CA LEU A 68 -8.39 -5.20 17.32
C LEU A 68 -9.59 -5.99 17.86
N GLN A 69 -10.42 -6.55 16.98
CA GLN A 69 -11.56 -7.36 17.38
C GLN A 69 -11.12 -8.63 18.11
N ASN A 70 -10.07 -9.30 17.63
CA ASN A 70 -9.56 -10.50 18.30
C ASN A 70 -8.94 -10.15 19.65
N PHE A 71 -8.11 -9.11 19.72
CA PHE A 71 -7.53 -8.66 20.99
C PHE A 71 -8.60 -8.30 22.03
N SER A 72 -9.68 -7.62 21.62
CA SER A 72 -10.80 -7.26 22.51
C SER A 72 -11.57 -8.50 23.01
N LYS A 73 -11.79 -9.50 22.15
CA LYS A 73 -12.42 -10.77 22.54
C LYS A 73 -11.54 -11.54 23.53
N ASP A 74 -10.24 -11.64 23.25
CA ASP A 74 -9.29 -12.32 24.12
C ASP A 74 -9.19 -11.64 25.48
N PHE A 75 -9.20 -10.31 25.52
CA PHE A 75 -9.23 -9.54 26.77
C PHE A 75 -10.51 -9.80 27.58
N ASN A 76 -11.68 -9.81 26.93
CA ASN A 76 -12.95 -10.10 27.60
C ASN A 76 -13.04 -11.56 28.09
N LEU A 77 -12.53 -12.53 27.32
CA LEU A 77 -12.44 -13.94 27.71
C LEU A 77 -11.51 -14.12 28.92
N LEU A 78 -10.35 -13.46 28.94
CA LEU A 78 -9.43 -13.45 30.08
C LEU A 78 -10.08 -12.87 31.35
N CYS A 79 -10.83 -11.77 31.25
CA CYS A 79 -11.55 -11.20 32.39
C CYS A 79 -12.74 -12.05 32.87
N SER A 80 -13.40 -12.81 31.99
CA SER A 80 -14.53 -13.68 32.37
C SER A 80 -14.12 -15.01 33.02
N CYS A 81 -12.85 -15.43 32.91
CA CYS A 81 -12.37 -16.72 33.41
C CYS A 81 -11.87 -16.72 34.86
N HIS A 82 -11.92 -15.61 35.62
CA HIS A 82 -11.65 -15.66 37.07
C HIS A 82 -12.35 -14.53 37.85
N PRO A 83 -13.41 -14.82 38.63
CA PRO A 83 -13.98 -13.85 39.56
C PRO A 83 -13.16 -13.66 40.86
N SER A 84 -11.96 -14.23 40.99
CA SER A 84 -11.37 -14.44 42.34
C SER A 84 -9.85 -14.59 42.44
N SER A 85 -9.05 -14.08 41.52
CA SER A 85 -7.63 -13.80 41.80
C SER A 85 -7.05 -12.79 40.83
N LEU A 86 -7.04 -11.53 41.28
CA LEU A 86 -6.23 -10.47 40.67
C LEU A 86 -4.76 -10.76 40.99
N LEU A 87 -4.07 -11.48 40.11
CA LEU A 87 -2.62 -11.52 40.07
C LEU A 87 -2.20 -11.70 38.61
N ILE A 88 -2.20 -10.60 37.87
CA ILE A 88 -1.55 -10.53 36.57
C ILE A 88 -0.05 -10.46 36.87
N SER A 89 0.61 -11.61 36.89
CA SER A 89 2.05 -11.69 36.87
C SER A 89 2.53 -11.23 35.49
N PHE A 90 2.89 -9.95 35.39
CA PHE A 90 3.78 -9.43 34.34
C PHE A 90 5.18 -9.98 34.59
N HIS A 91 5.41 -11.25 34.27
CA HIS A 91 6.74 -11.81 34.28
C HIS A 91 6.81 -12.87 33.19
N ASP A 92 6.93 -12.42 31.94
CA ASP A 92 7.77 -13.04 30.90
C ASP A 92 7.46 -12.37 29.56
N TYR A 93 8.14 -11.25 29.31
CA TYR A 93 8.45 -10.81 27.95
C TYR A 93 9.85 -10.18 27.98
N SER A 94 10.85 -11.06 28.00
CA SER A 94 12.23 -10.82 27.60
C SER A 94 12.60 -11.82 26.52
#